data_AF-A0A965HTR0-F1
#
_entry.id   AF-A0A965HTR0-F1
#
_cell.length_a   1.000
_cell.length_b   1.000
_cell.length_c   1.000
_cell.angle_alpha   90.00
_cell.angle_beta   90.00
_cell.angle_gamma   90.00
#
_symmetry.space_group_name_H-M   'P 1'
#
loop_
_entity.id
_entity.type
_entity.pdbx_description
1 polymer ?
#
loop_
_entity_poly.entity_id
_entity_poly.type
_entity_poly.pdbx_seq_one_letter_code
_entity_poly.pdbx_strand_id
1 'polypeptide(L)'
;TMNVLLTTLLQNDSTGNGNATFTIGTTFNGYNAVKRGNFVTITRTGGFVAGDVFEYTLTEDQNSDGRIDPLTETTKAKVSFISTPELAGTLGVYSSDVKRISGNDVYEVVFVTMPGTRIQVQRTTTLSPPNWVNVGTPLTADSNGYVVYREPLSGSGSGFFRAYRAP
;
A
#
# COMPACT_ATOMS: atom_id res chain seq x y z
N THR A 1 2.69 4.55 -16.04
CA THR A 1 3.00 5.71 -15.18
C THR A 1 2.32 5.54 -13.86
N MET A 2 2.96 5.90 -12.76
CA MET A 2 2.39 5.88 -11.42
C MET A 2 2.87 7.10 -10.65
N ASN A 3 2.01 7.68 -9.83
CA ASN A 3 2.35 8.77 -8.94
C ASN A 3 2.36 8.25 -7.51
N VAL A 4 3.45 8.46 -6.80
CA VAL A 4 3.59 8.10 -5.37
C VAL A 4 3.68 9.39 -4.57
N LEU A 5 2.95 9.47 -3.47
CA LEU A 5 3.09 10.55 -2.51
C LEU A 5 4.46 10.48 -1.84
N LEU A 6 5.10 11.64 -1.66
CA LEU A 6 6.40 11.71 -0.99
C LEU A 6 6.28 11.18 0.44
N THR A 7 5.20 11.47 1.15
CA THR A 7 4.94 10.97 2.51
C THR A 7 4.88 9.43 2.58
N THR A 8 4.46 8.75 1.50
CA THR A 8 4.49 7.29 1.43
C THR A 8 5.90 6.76 1.28
N LEU A 9 6.74 7.41 0.47
CA LEU A 9 8.14 7.04 0.31
C LEU A 9 8.92 7.25 1.61
N LEU A 10 8.63 8.34 2.32
CA LEU A 10 9.31 8.75 3.54
C LEU A 10 8.71 8.15 4.82
N GLN A 11 7.73 7.25 4.71
CA GLN A 11 6.99 6.75 5.89
C GLN A 11 7.92 6.09 6.93
N ASN A 12 9.01 5.49 6.48
CA ASN A 12 10.00 4.83 7.34
C ASN A 12 11.28 5.66 7.52
N ASP A 13 11.33 6.87 6.96
CA ASP A 13 12.49 7.72 7.07
C ASP A 13 12.34 8.62 8.30
N SER A 14 13.38 8.67 9.12
CA SER A 14 13.49 9.67 10.17
C SER A 14 13.78 11.02 9.50
N THR A 15 12.75 11.84 9.27
CA THR A 15 12.91 13.17 8.69
C THR A 15 13.31 14.18 9.77
N GLY A 16 14.50 14.03 10.38
CA GLY A 16 15.05 14.93 11.39
C GLY A 16 14.55 16.38 11.30
N ASN A 17 13.84 16.83 12.34
CA ASN A 17 13.25 18.18 12.47
C ASN A 17 12.30 18.64 11.33
N GLY A 18 11.87 17.74 10.44
CA GLY A 18 10.79 17.94 9.47
C GLY A 18 11.16 18.69 8.19
N ASN A 19 12.44 19.04 7.98
CA ASN A 19 12.89 19.89 6.86
C ASN A 19 13.81 19.18 5.85
N ALA A 20 13.74 17.84 5.77
CA ALA A 20 14.56 17.07 4.86
C ALA A 20 14.38 17.46 3.40
N THR A 21 15.48 17.77 2.72
CA THR A 21 15.47 18.01 1.28
C THR A 21 15.56 16.69 0.53
N PHE A 22 14.45 16.30 -0.11
CA PHE A 22 14.39 15.11 -0.95
C PHE A 22 14.88 15.39 -2.38
N THR A 23 15.85 14.60 -2.83
CA THR A 23 16.39 14.61 -4.19
C THR A 23 16.43 13.21 -4.79
N ILE A 24 15.95 13.06 -6.03
CA ILE A 24 16.05 11.80 -6.79
C ILE A 24 17.46 11.73 -7.38
N GLY A 25 18.13 10.61 -7.15
CA GLY A 25 19.41 10.27 -7.75
C GLY A 25 19.24 9.33 -8.95
N THR A 26 20.03 8.27 -8.96
CA THR A 26 20.09 7.30 -10.06
C THR A 26 18.78 6.54 -10.23
N THR A 27 18.35 6.34 -11.47
CA THR A 27 17.23 5.45 -11.82
C THR A 27 17.74 4.11 -12.35
N PHE A 28 17.03 3.01 -12.06
CA PHE A 28 17.43 1.64 -12.38
C PHE A 28 16.41 0.95 -13.29
N ASN A 29 16.79 -0.20 -13.86
CA ASN A 29 15.88 -1.11 -14.59
C ASN A 29 15.03 -0.47 -15.71
N GLY A 30 15.50 0.64 -16.31
CA GLY A 30 14.75 1.37 -17.34
C GLY A 30 13.59 2.22 -16.81
N TYR A 31 13.52 2.40 -15.50
CA TYR A 31 12.62 3.37 -14.88
C TYR A 31 13.11 4.80 -15.09
N ASN A 32 12.15 5.72 -15.06
CA ASN A 32 12.36 7.14 -14.89
C ASN A 32 11.52 7.59 -13.69
N ALA A 33 12.07 8.48 -12.87
CA ALA A 33 11.42 9.01 -11.69
C ALA A 33 11.62 10.53 -11.65
N VAL A 34 10.52 11.27 -11.54
CA VAL A 34 10.54 12.74 -11.53
C VAL A 34 9.73 13.25 -10.34
N LYS A 35 10.37 14.06 -9.49
CA LYS A 35 9.67 14.77 -8.40
C LYS A 35 8.83 15.90 -8.99
N ARG A 36 7.55 15.96 -8.62
CA ARG A 36 6.60 17.01 -9.00
C ARG A 36 5.81 17.44 -7.76
N GLY A 37 6.26 18.52 -7.12
CA GLY A 37 5.72 18.94 -5.83
C GLY A 37 5.86 17.82 -4.80
N ASN A 38 4.73 17.39 -4.23
CA ASN A 38 4.65 16.34 -3.20
C ASN A 38 4.51 14.91 -3.78
N PHE A 39 4.69 14.74 -5.09
CA PHE A 39 4.62 13.43 -5.73
C PHE A 39 5.94 13.09 -6.43
N VAL A 40 6.19 11.79 -6.57
CA VAL A 40 7.17 11.24 -7.51
C VAL A 40 6.41 10.51 -8.60
N THR A 41 6.55 10.98 -9.85
CA THR A 41 6.01 10.32 -11.03
C THR A 41 7.03 9.31 -11.55
N ILE A 42 6.65 8.03 -11.55
CA ILE A 42 7.46 6.91 -12.01
C ILE A 42 6.92 6.40 -13.35
N THR A 43 7.81 6.25 -14.33
CA THR A 43 7.50 5.69 -15.65
C THR A 43 8.52 4.62 -16.04
N ARG A 44 8.11 3.70 -16.90
CA ARG A 44 8.97 2.70 -17.54
C ARG A 44 8.34 2.27 -18.84
N THR A 45 9.13 2.20 -19.90
CA THR A 45 8.68 1.66 -21.19
C THR A 45 8.54 0.15 -21.08
N GLY A 46 7.42 -0.41 -21.57
CA GLY A 46 7.17 -1.85 -21.48
C GLY A 46 6.65 -2.34 -20.12
N GLY A 47 6.07 -1.44 -19.30
CA GLY A 47 5.40 -1.80 -18.04
C GLY A 47 6.35 -1.88 -16.83
N PHE A 48 5.78 -2.08 -15.65
CA PHE A 48 6.54 -2.19 -14.39
C PHE A 48 6.97 -3.64 -14.13
N VAL A 49 8.21 -3.78 -13.68
CA VAL A 49 8.86 -5.04 -13.27
C VAL A 49 9.39 -4.90 -11.85
N ALA A 50 9.48 -6.01 -11.13
CA ALA A 50 10.16 -6.02 -9.84
C ALA A 50 11.65 -5.68 -10.00
N GLY A 51 12.22 -5.12 -8.94
CA GLY A 51 13.58 -4.61 -8.84
C GLY A 51 13.62 -3.15 -8.45
N ASP A 52 14.85 -2.65 -8.36
CA ASP A 52 15.15 -1.26 -8.04
C ASP A 52 14.56 -0.29 -9.07
N VAL A 53 14.05 0.84 -8.59
CA VAL A 53 13.44 1.89 -9.40
C VAL A 53 14.33 3.12 -9.43
N PHE A 54 14.62 3.69 -8.26
CA PHE A 54 15.53 4.82 -8.12
C PHE A 54 16.10 4.91 -6.71
N GLU A 55 17.24 5.60 -6.59
CA GLU A 55 17.80 6.05 -5.31
C GLU A 55 17.38 7.48 -5.03
N TYR A 56 17.19 7.82 -3.77
CA TYR A 56 17.01 9.21 -3.34
C TYR A 56 17.92 9.54 -2.17
N THR A 57 18.16 10.82 -2.01
CA THR A 57 18.87 11.39 -0.86
C THR A 57 17.94 12.29 -0.07
N LEU A 58 18.06 12.20 1.25
CA LEU A 58 17.53 13.17 2.20
C LEU A 58 18.70 13.93 2.79
N THR A 59 18.66 15.26 2.69
CA THR A 59 19.66 16.15 3.30
C THR A 59 18.98 17.00 4.36
N GLU A 60 19.43 16.89 5.60
CA GLU A 60 18.82 17.52 6.77
C GLU A 60 19.84 17.73 7.90
N ASP A 61 19.47 18.48 8.93
CA ASP A 61 20.27 18.67 10.14
C ASP A 61 20.13 17.41 11.00
N GLN A 62 21.09 16.49 10.86
CA GLN A 62 21.05 15.18 11.51
C GLN A 62 21.55 15.24 12.95
N ASN A 63 22.44 16.18 13.25
CA ASN A 63 23.08 16.32 14.55
C ASN A 63 22.39 17.35 15.48
N SER A 64 21.37 18.06 14.97
CA SER A 64 20.61 19.12 15.65
C SER A 64 21.45 20.34 16.07
N ASP A 65 22.49 20.68 15.31
CA ASP A 65 23.34 21.84 15.55
C ASP A 65 22.83 23.14 14.88
N GLY A 66 21.71 23.06 14.16
CA GLY A 66 21.07 24.17 13.46
C GLY A 66 21.69 24.50 12.11
N ARG A 67 22.61 23.66 11.61
CA ARG A 67 23.21 23.75 10.28
C ARG A 67 22.99 22.44 9.53
N ILE A 68 23.15 22.51 8.20
CA ILE A 68 23.07 21.36 7.32
C ILE A 68 24.39 21.30 6.56
N ASP A 69 25.18 20.25 6.76
CA ASP A 69 26.32 19.90 5.92
C ASP A 69 25.87 18.92 4.82
N PRO A 70 25.69 19.38 3.56
CA PRO A 70 25.19 18.55 2.49
C PRO A 70 26.17 17.44 2.06
N LEU A 71 27.39 17.41 2.58
CA LEU A 71 28.36 16.35 2.31
C LEU A 71 28.30 15.21 3.32
N THR A 72 27.94 15.51 4.57
CA THR A 72 28.02 14.54 5.67
C THR A 72 26.65 14.21 6.27
N GLU A 73 25.69 15.12 6.18
CA GLU A 73 24.34 14.96 6.72
C GLU A 73 23.35 14.58 5.61
N THR A 74 23.66 13.45 4.96
CA THR A 74 22.83 12.89 3.91
C THR A 74 22.53 11.42 4.15
N THR A 75 21.25 11.08 4.07
CA THR A 75 20.79 9.69 4.08
C THR A 75 20.44 9.29 2.67
N LYS A 76 20.95 8.13 2.23
CA LYS A 76 20.59 7.52 0.95
C LYS A 76 19.65 6.36 1.18
N ALA A 77 18.60 6.30 0.38
CA ALA A 77 17.66 5.21 0.37
C ALA A 77 17.31 4.84 -1.07
N LYS A 78 16.71 3.66 -1.21
CA LYS A 78 16.36 3.11 -2.51
C LYS A 78 14.89 2.70 -2.53
N VAL A 79 14.21 3.09 -3.61
CA VAL A 79 12.85 2.64 -3.90
C VAL A 79 12.93 1.46 -4.85
N SER A 80 12.34 0.34 -4.44
CA SER A 80 12.28 -0.89 -5.24
C SER A 80 10.84 -1.37 -5.33
N PHE A 81 10.46 -1.87 -6.50
CA PHE A 81 9.26 -2.69 -6.62
C PHE A 81 9.62 -4.11 -6.25
N ILE A 82 8.96 -4.68 -5.26
CA ILE A 82 9.14 -6.09 -4.93
C ILE A 82 8.02 -6.89 -5.60
N SER A 83 8.39 -7.98 -6.29
CA SER A 83 7.44 -9.07 -6.55
C SER A 83 7.58 -10.04 -5.40
N THR A 84 6.63 -10.03 -4.48
CA THR A 84 6.59 -11.03 -3.42
C THR A 84 5.83 -12.27 -3.92
N PRO A 85 6.28 -13.49 -3.57
CA PRO A 85 5.46 -14.71 -3.71
C PRO A 85 4.39 -14.78 -2.62
N GLU A 86 4.56 -14.06 -1.51
CA GLU A 86 3.43 -13.59 -0.72
C GLU A 86 2.57 -12.74 -1.63
N LEU A 87 1.25 -12.90 -1.59
CA LEU A 87 0.33 -12.06 -2.32
C LEU A 87 0.62 -10.58 -2.03
N ALA A 88 1.39 -9.93 -2.91
CA ALA A 88 1.66 -8.50 -2.83
C ALA A 88 0.29 -7.81 -2.81
N GLY A 89 -0.01 -7.11 -1.72
CA GLY A 89 -1.29 -6.43 -1.57
C GLY A 89 -2.36 -7.29 -0.90
N THR A 90 -2.08 -7.76 0.33
CA THR A 90 -3.19 -8.00 1.25
C THR A 90 -3.87 -6.65 1.54
N LEU A 91 -5.14 -6.54 1.16
CA LEU A 91 -5.96 -5.38 1.46
C LEU A 91 -6.50 -5.53 2.88
N GLY A 92 -6.22 -4.55 3.71
CA GLY A 92 -6.90 -4.38 4.99
C GLY A 92 -8.35 -3.96 4.78
N VAL A 93 -9.18 -4.20 5.80
CA VAL A 93 -10.56 -3.71 5.82
C VAL A 93 -10.56 -2.19 5.85
N TYR A 94 -11.24 -1.56 4.89
CA TYR A 94 -11.46 -0.12 4.88
C TYR A 94 -12.58 0.28 5.85
N SER A 95 -13.69 -0.44 5.80
CA SER A 95 -14.78 -0.30 6.75
C SER A 95 -15.52 -1.62 6.93
N SER A 96 -16.09 -1.83 8.10
CA SER A 96 -17.04 -2.91 8.33
C SER A 96 -18.20 -2.44 9.19
N ASP A 97 -19.38 -3.01 8.93
CA ASP A 97 -20.59 -2.64 9.64
C ASP A 97 -21.64 -3.76 9.58
N VAL A 98 -22.60 -3.72 10.51
CA VAL A 98 -23.79 -4.57 10.46
C VAL A 98 -24.88 -3.82 9.71
N LYS A 99 -25.37 -4.40 8.61
CA LYS A 99 -26.46 -3.83 7.81
C LYS A 99 -27.64 -4.76 7.74
N ARG A 100 -28.84 -4.20 7.69
CA ARG A 100 -30.06 -4.94 7.41
C ARG A 100 -30.39 -4.86 5.93
N ILE A 101 -30.30 -5.98 5.22
CA ILE A 101 -30.56 -6.08 3.78
C ILE A 101 -31.68 -7.08 3.55
N SER A 102 -32.76 -6.65 2.90
CA SER A 102 -33.92 -7.50 2.58
C SER A 102 -34.48 -8.27 3.78
N GLY A 103 -34.50 -7.65 4.96
CA GLY A 103 -35.02 -8.25 6.18
C GLY A 103 -34.07 -9.23 6.89
N ASN A 104 -32.81 -9.32 6.48
CA ASN A 104 -31.77 -10.11 7.15
C ASN A 104 -30.60 -9.22 7.58
N ASP A 105 -30.04 -9.52 8.75
CA ASP A 105 -28.85 -8.83 9.22
C ASP A 105 -27.61 -9.48 8.61
N VAL A 106 -26.80 -8.67 7.95
CA VAL A 106 -25.55 -9.07 7.30
C VAL A 106 -24.38 -8.27 7.86
N TYR A 107 -23.24 -8.94 8.02
CA TYR A 107 -21.98 -8.27 8.26
C TYR A 107 -21.38 -7.88 6.92
N GLU A 108 -21.18 -6.58 6.71
CA GLU A 108 -20.58 -6.02 5.52
C GLU A 108 -19.14 -5.62 5.79
N VAL A 109 -18.24 -5.99 4.88
CA VAL A 109 -16.82 -5.64 4.90
C VAL A 109 -16.47 -4.99 3.57
N VAL A 110 -15.86 -3.83 3.62
CA VAL A 110 -15.46 -3.05 2.45
C VAL A 110 -13.95 -3.02 2.35
N PHE A 111 -13.44 -3.24 1.14
CA PHE A 111 -12.04 -3.09 0.76
C PHE A 111 -11.91 -2.01 -0.30
N VAL A 112 -10.75 -1.36 -0.37
CA VAL A 112 -10.44 -0.35 -1.39
C VAL A 112 -9.22 -0.79 -2.17
N THR A 113 -9.32 -0.76 -3.50
CA THR A 113 -8.24 -1.09 -4.44
C THR A 113 -8.42 -0.35 -5.76
N MET A 114 -7.59 -0.61 -6.76
CA MET A 114 -7.76 0.00 -8.09
C MET A 114 -9.05 -0.51 -8.74
N PRO A 115 -9.85 0.37 -9.39
CA PRO A 115 -11.05 -0.03 -10.14
C PRO A 115 -10.79 -1.21 -11.09
N GLY A 116 -11.71 -2.16 -11.14
CA GLY A 116 -11.58 -3.37 -11.95
C GLY A 116 -10.61 -4.43 -11.41
N THR A 117 -9.95 -4.20 -10.27
CA THR A 117 -9.10 -5.21 -9.64
C THR A 117 -9.94 -6.34 -9.05
N ARG A 118 -9.58 -7.59 -9.37
CA ARG A 118 -10.16 -8.78 -8.73
C ARG A 118 -9.44 -9.10 -7.43
N ILE A 119 -10.20 -9.39 -6.39
CA ILE A 119 -9.68 -9.74 -5.06
C ILE A 119 -10.38 -10.98 -4.49
N GLN A 120 -9.66 -11.78 -3.72
CA GLN A 120 -10.18 -12.89 -2.93
C GLN A 120 -10.15 -12.50 -1.45
N VAL A 121 -11.29 -12.63 -0.78
CA VAL A 121 -11.43 -12.34 0.65
C VAL A 121 -11.01 -13.56 1.47
N GLN A 122 -10.37 -13.30 2.61
CA GLN A 122 -9.98 -14.29 3.60
C GLN A 122 -10.48 -13.89 4.99
N ARG A 123 -10.80 -14.90 5.81
CA ARG A 123 -11.22 -14.76 7.20
C ARG A 123 -10.40 -15.64 8.13
N THR A 124 -10.20 -15.18 9.37
CA THR A 124 -9.65 -15.98 10.49
C THR A 124 -10.41 -15.65 11.78
N THR A 125 -10.46 -16.57 12.74
CA THR A 125 -11.05 -16.34 14.07
C THR A 125 -10.02 -15.96 15.13
N THR A 126 -8.73 -16.10 14.83
CA THR A 126 -7.61 -15.74 15.72
C THR A 126 -6.51 -15.03 14.93
N LEU A 127 -5.79 -14.13 15.59
CA LEU A 127 -4.56 -13.52 15.08
C LEU A 127 -3.28 -14.18 15.62
N SER A 128 -3.40 -15.20 16.49
CA SER A 128 -2.26 -15.87 17.11
C SER A 128 -2.50 -17.39 17.31
N PRO A 129 -1.82 -18.25 16.53
CA PRO A 129 -1.34 -17.98 15.19
C PRO A 129 -2.52 -17.85 14.21
N PRO A 130 -2.48 -16.95 13.21
CA PRO A 130 -3.60 -16.75 12.31
C PRO A 130 -3.75 -17.90 11.32
N ASN A 131 -4.99 -18.37 11.10
CA ASN A 131 -5.33 -19.33 10.05
C ASN A 131 -6.33 -18.70 9.07
N TRP A 132 -5.79 -18.08 8.02
CA TRP A 132 -6.59 -17.37 7.02
C TRP A 132 -7.17 -18.33 5.99
N VAL A 133 -8.49 -18.35 5.88
CA VAL A 133 -9.23 -19.21 4.94
C VAL A 133 -9.99 -18.33 3.94
N ASN A 134 -9.97 -18.71 2.66
CA ASN A 134 -10.73 -18.01 1.63
C ASN A 134 -12.24 -18.11 1.90
N VAL A 135 -12.94 -16.98 1.75
CA VAL A 135 -14.40 -16.90 1.89
C VAL A 135 -15.03 -16.31 0.64
N GLY A 136 -16.13 -16.90 0.18
CA GLY A 136 -16.79 -16.53 -1.06
C GLY A 136 -15.93 -16.72 -2.32
N THR A 137 -16.45 -16.28 -3.45
CA THR A 137 -15.73 -16.22 -4.72
C THR A 137 -14.99 -14.88 -4.87
N PRO A 138 -13.99 -14.78 -5.77
CA PRO A 138 -13.33 -13.51 -6.04
C PRO A 138 -14.30 -12.41 -6.46
N LEU A 139 -14.14 -11.24 -5.88
CA LEU A 139 -14.93 -10.04 -6.14
C LEU A 139 -14.14 -9.04 -6.99
N THR A 140 -14.83 -8.22 -7.78
CA THR A 140 -14.18 -7.19 -8.61
C THR A 140 -14.51 -5.82 -8.06
N ALA A 141 -13.50 -4.96 -7.96
CA ALA A 141 -13.66 -3.57 -7.53
C ALA A 141 -14.52 -2.78 -8.53
N ASP A 142 -15.46 -2.00 -8.01
CA ASP A 142 -16.31 -1.13 -8.81
C ASP A 142 -15.52 0.02 -9.47
N SER A 143 -16.21 0.91 -10.18
CA SER A 143 -15.60 2.06 -10.86
C SER A 143 -14.88 3.02 -9.92
N ASN A 144 -15.22 3.00 -8.62
CA ASN A 144 -14.61 3.84 -7.59
C ASN A 144 -13.53 3.09 -6.79
N GLY A 145 -13.31 1.80 -7.08
CA GLY A 145 -12.32 0.97 -6.42
C GLY A 145 -12.82 0.26 -5.16
N TYR A 146 -14.13 0.31 -4.87
CA TYR A 146 -14.70 -0.38 -3.71
C TYR A 146 -15.02 -1.84 -4.03
N VAL A 147 -14.75 -2.71 -3.06
CA VAL A 147 -15.20 -4.10 -3.06
C VAL A 147 -15.98 -4.34 -1.78
N VAL A 148 -17.21 -4.84 -1.91
CA VAL A 148 -18.10 -5.11 -0.78
C VAL A 148 -18.31 -6.61 -0.64
N TYR A 149 -17.85 -7.18 0.47
CA TYR A 149 -18.13 -8.55 0.88
C TYR A 149 -19.21 -8.55 1.96
N ARG A 150 -20.12 -9.53 1.91
CA ARG A 150 -21.24 -9.66 2.85
C ARG A 150 -21.41 -11.11 3.28
N GLU A 151 -21.68 -11.31 4.56
CA GLU A 151 -22.07 -12.62 5.09
C GLU A 151 -23.20 -12.51 6.13
N PRO A 152 -24.04 -13.55 6.29
CA PRO A 152 -25.13 -13.53 7.28
C PRO A 152 -24.60 -13.51 8.72
N LEU A 153 -25.15 -12.64 9.57
CA LEU A 153 -24.78 -12.60 11.00
C LEU A 153 -25.14 -13.87 11.77
N SER A 154 -26.22 -14.55 11.36
CA SER A 154 -26.75 -15.72 12.07
C SER A 154 -25.86 -16.97 11.94
N GLY A 155 -24.86 -16.98 11.06
CA GLY A 155 -23.93 -18.10 10.86
C GLY A 155 -22.45 -17.73 11.04
N SER A 156 -22.15 -16.45 11.25
CA SER A 156 -20.79 -15.92 11.27
C SER A 156 -20.41 -15.49 12.69
N GLY A 157 -19.64 -16.33 13.39
CA GLY A 157 -18.98 -15.89 14.63
C GLY A 157 -18.03 -14.70 14.41
N SER A 158 -17.44 -14.18 15.49
CA SER A 158 -16.42 -13.12 15.38
C SER A 158 -15.26 -13.54 14.46
N GLY A 159 -14.73 -12.61 13.66
CA GLY A 159 -13.61 -12.90 12.78
C GLY A 159 -12.90 -11.64 12.27
N PHE A 160 -11.66 -11.84 11.86
CA PHE A 160 -10.84 -10.84 11.20
C PHE A 160 -10.85 -11.10 9.70
N PHE A 161 -10.80 -10.04 8.90
CA PHE A 161 -10.87 -10.11 7.46
C PHE A 161 -9.65 -9.46 6.82
N ARG A 162 -9.22 -10.01 5.69
CA ARG A 162 -8.30 -9.39 4.74
C ARG A 162 -8.70 -9.81 3.34
N ALA A 163 -8.17 -9.18 2.32
CA ALA A 163 -8.30 -9.68 0.95
C ALA A 163 -6.95 -9.68 0.25
N TYR A 164 -6.84 -10.36 -0.88
CA TYR A 164 -5.65 -10.34 -1.71
C TYR A 164 -6.02 -10.30 -3.19
N ARG A 165 -5.11 -9.85 -4.06
CA ARG A 165 -5.39 -9.80 -5.50
C ARG A 165 -5.58 -11.21 -6.08
N ALA A 166 -6.76 -11.46 -6.66
CA ALA A 166 -7.05 -12.71 -7.35
C ALA A 166 -6.57 -12.64 -8.81
N PRO A 167 -6.19 -13.78 -9.43
CA PRO A 167 -5.87 -13.85 -10.86
C PRO A 167 -7.03 -13.41 -11.77
#